data_AF-U5DNR5-F1
#
_entry.id   AF-U5DNR5-F1
#
_cell.length_a   1.000
_cell.length_b   1.000
_cell.length_c   1.000
_cell.angle_alpha   90.00
_cell.angle_beta   90.00
_cell.angle_gamma   90.00
#
_symmetry.space_group_name_H-M   'P 1'
#
loop_
_entity.id
_entity.type
_entity.pdbx_description
1 polymer ?
#
loop_
_entity_poly.entity_id
_entity_poly.type
_entity_poly.pdbx_seq_one_letter_code
_entity_poly.pdbx_strand_id
1 'polypeptide(L)'
;MGILRLPLLGSFQRGPRLKTENSLEAVWSQIERASLPDYLATLTPFKTADWDCNRAYAAVRIRQAVEFRRSAASGTLVTAPLTLYYSFLNLLRGFMALVPEIRSTPGHGLALVEAPDLLSTAARLQRAGTFREYLTAVGATSTLQKPITLSDCLSYIPELLSGGPTTESRNVYPARIEAKSNGDTRVHLSVPEDEVE
;
A
#
# COMPACT_ATOMS: atom_id res chain seq x y z
N MET A 1 -6.28 42.09 -10.51
CA MET A 1 -5.36 41.14 -11.17
C MET A 1 -5.90 39.74 -10.96
N GLY A 2 -6.42 39.09 -12.01
CA GLY A 2 -6.95 37.73 -11.94
C GLY A 2 -5.82 36.72 -12.07
N ILE A 3 -5.63 35.86 -11.07
CA ILE A 3 -4.70 34.73 -11.14
C ILE A 3 -5.39 33.62 -11.91
N LEU A 4 -5.00 33.42 -13.18
CA LEU A 4 -5.43 32.27 -13.96
C LEU A 4 -4.66 31.04 -13.46
N ARG A 5 -5.30 30.20 -12.64
CA ARG A 5 -4.73 28.92 -12.22
C ARG A 5 -4.88 27.93 -13.37
N LEU A 6 -3.81 27.76 -14.14
CA LEU A 6 -3.72 26.66 -15.10
C LEU A 6 -3.63 25.34 -14.30
N PRO A 7 -4.48 24.34 -14.58
CA PRO A 7 -4.29 23.01 -14.02
C PRO A 7 -2.96 22.46 -14.53
N LEU A 8 -2.01 22.27 -13.63
CA LEU A 8 -0.72 21.68 -13.95
C LEU A 8 -0.96 20.22 -14.37
N LEU A 9 -1.04 19.96 -15.67
CA LEU A 9 -0.93 18.63 -16.27
C LEU A 9 0.54 18.19 -16.18
N GLY A 10 0.96 17.79 -14.98
CA GLY A 10 2.27 17.21 -14.72
C GLY A 10 2.14 15.78 -14.20
N SER A 11 3.16 14.95 -14.40
CA SER A 11 3.17 13.60 -13.81
C SER A 11 3.10 13.71 -12.29
N PHE A 12 2.15 13.03 -11.65
CA PHE A 12 2.06 12.88 -10.18
C PHE A 12 3.32 12.23 -9.55
N GLN A 13 4.24 11.75 -10.38
CA GLN A 13 5.46 11.07 -9.98
C GLN A 13 6.60 12.07 -9.72
N ARG A 14 6.95 12.25 -8.45
CA ARG A 14 8.24 12.83 -8.01
C ARG A 14 9.20 11.68 -7.69
N GLY A 15 10.47 11.82 -8.06
CA GLY A 15 11.51 10.80 -7.79
C GLY A 15 12.05 10.09 -9.05
N PRO A 16 12.81 8.99 -8.87
CA PRO A 16 13.41 8.24 -9.96
C PRO A 16 12.35 7.61 -10.85
N ARG A 17 12.42 7.88 -12.16
CA ARG A 17 11.51 7.31 -13.14
C ARG A 17 12.11 6.04 -13.73
N LEU A 18 11.51 4.90 -13.43
CA LEU A 18 11.83 3.66 -14.11
C LEU A 18 11.06 3.60 -15.43
N LYS A 19 11.77 3.63 -16.55
CA LYS A 19 11.19 3.33 -17.86
C LYS A 19 11.38 1.85 -18.14
N THR A 20 10.30 1.12 -18.31
CA THR A 20 10.29 -0.32 -18.58
C THR A 20 9.10 -0.64 -19.47
N GLU A 21 9.25 -1.66 -20.32
CA GLU A 21 8.18 -2.18 -21.16
C GLU A 21 7.08 -2.85 -20.32
N ASN A 22 7.43 -3.36 -19.13
CA ASN A 22 6.49 -3.96 -18.19
C ASN A 22 6.65 -3.30 -16.81
N SER A 23 5.84 -2.26 -16.57
CA SER A 23 5.87 -1.49 -15.32
C SER A 23 5.45 -2.29 -14.11
N LEU A 24 4.45 -3.16 -14.26
CA LEU A 24 3.95 -3.99 -13.16
C LEU A 24 5.03 -4.99 -12.70
N GLU A 25 5.67 -5.67 -13.65
CA GLU A 25 6.73 -6.64 -13.33
C GLU A 25 7.95 -5.96 -12.70
N ALA A 26 8.32 -4.77 -13.19
CA ALA A 26 9.40 -4.02 -12.59
C ALA A 26 9.11 -3.64 -11.13
N VAL A 27 7.88 -3.21 -10.83
CA VAL A 27 7.46 -2.90 -9.44
C VAL A 27 7.56 -4.15 -8.57
N TRP A 28 7.03 -5.28 -9.02
CA TRP A 28 7.09 -6.53 -8.26
C TRP A 28 8.52 -7.07 -8.08
N SER A 29 9.39 -6.88 -9.07
CA SER A 29 10.82 -7.20 -8.95
C SER A 29 11.54 -6.33 -7.90
N GLN A 30 11.08 -5.10 -7.67
CA GLN A 30 11.61 -4.26 -6.58
C GLN A 30 11.07 -4.70 -5.22
N ILE A 31 9.79 -5.05 -5.16
CA ILE A 31 9.16 -5.62 -3.96
C ILE A 31 9.89 -6.91 -3.55
N GLU A 32 10.17 -7.80 -4.50
CA GLU A 32 10.89 -9.05 -4.24
C GLU A 32 12.29 -8.79 -3.67
N ARG A 33 13.03 -7.80 -4.21
CA ARG A 33 14.31 -7.38 -3.66
C ARG A 33 14.22 -6.91 -2.21
N ALA A 34 13.13 -6.24 -1.84
CA ALA A 34 12.87 -5.83 -0.46
C ALA A 34 12.66 -7.01 0.50
N SER A 35 12.58 -8.25 0.00
CA SER A 35 12.52 -9.48 0.81
C SER A 35 13.88 -10.15 1.04
N LEU A 36 14.95 -9.64 0.44
CA LEU A 36 16.29 -10.19 0.58
C LEU A 36 16.89 -9.79 1.93
N PRO A 37 17.46 -10.74 2.70
CA PRO A 37 18.07 -10.43 4.00
C PRO A 37 19.13 -9.33 3.90
N ASP A 38 19.97 -9.37 2.87
CA ASP A 38 21.02 -8.38 2.65
C ASP A 38 20.45 -6.99 2.42
N TYR A 39 19.37 -6.87 1.63
CA TYR A 39 18.70 -5.59 1.41
C TYR A 39 18.10 -5.06 2.72
N LEU A 40 17.37 -5.92 3.45
CA LEU A 40 16.78 -5.57 4.74
C LEU A 40 17.82 -5.20 5.80
N ALA A 41 19.03 -5.78 5.72
CA ALA A 41 20.15 -5.43 6.59
C ALA A 41 20.60 -3.97 6.40
N THR A 42 20.41 -3.41 5.20
CA THR A 42 20.75 -2.01 4.89
C THR A 42 19.71 -0.99 5.40
N LEU A 43 18.51 -1.45 5.76
CA LEU A 43 17.44 -0.58 6.23
C LEU A 43 17.67 -0.18 7.69
N THR A 44 17.47 1.11 7.96
CA THR A 44 17.56 1.70 9.29
C THR A 44 16.16 1.74 9.92
N PRO A 45 16.00 1.29 11.18
CA PRO A 45 14.73 1.41 11.87
C PRO A 45 14.36 2.87 12.15
N PHE A 46 13.07 3.16 12.16
CA PHE A 46 12.45 4.35 12.73
C PHE A 46 12.34 4.27 14.26
N LYS A 47 12.11 3.09 14.86
CA LYS A 47 12.10 2.87 16.32
C LYS A 47 13.05 1.72 16.70
N THR A 48 13.61 1.76 17.90
CA THR A 48 14.73 0.86 18.25
C THR A 48 14.34 -0.52 18.78
N ALA A 49 13.12 -0.69 19.30
CA ALA A 49 12.74 -1.95 19.96
C ALA A 49 12.24 -2.99 18.94
N ASP A 50 13.00 -4.08 18.78
CA ASP A 50 12.65 -5.30 18.04
C ASP A 50 12.79 -5.26 16.50
N TRP A 51 13.73 -4.45 15.99
CA TRP A 51 13.98 -4.34 14.54
C TRP A 51 14.32 -5.67 13.86
N ASP A 52 15.12 -6.53 14.51
CA ASP A 52 15.51 -7.81 13.93
C ASP A 52 14.32 -8.74 13.68
N CYS A 53 13.40 -8.83 14.64
CA CYS A 53 12.20 -9.64 14.45
C CYS A 53 11.26 -9.02 13.40
N ASN A 54 11.17 -7.70 13.34
CA ASN A 54 10.40 -6.99 12.32
C ASN A 54 10.95 -7.24 10.92
N ARG A 55 12.28 -7.18 10.73
CA ARG A 55 12.94 -7.51 9.47
C ARG A 55 12.69 -8.95 9.05
N ALA A 56 12.88 -9.91 9.97
CA ALA A 56 12.65 -11.32 9.68
C ALA A 56 11.18 -11.59 9.29
N TYR A 57 10.23 -10.99 10.02
CA TYR A 57 8.81 -11.08 9.70
C TYR A 57 8.50 -10.47 8.33
N ALA A 58 9.02 -9.27 8.05
CA ALA A 58 8.82 -8.59 6.78
C ALA A 58 9.35 -9.40 5.59
N ALA A 59 10.54 -9.99 5.72
CA ALA A 59 11.13 -10.84 4.68
C ALA A 59 10.19 -11.97 4.28
N VAL A 60 9.65 -12.69 5.27
CA VAL A 60 8.71 -13.81 5.04
C VAL A 60 7.43 -13.31 4.38
N ARG A 61 6.85 -12.22 4.88
CA ARG A 61 5.58 -11.69 4.36
C ARG A 61 5.71 -11.15 2.94
N ILE A 62 6.80 -10.46 2.61
CA ILE A 62 7.03 -9.95 1.26
C ILE A 62 7.25 -11.13 0.28
N ARG A 63 8.00 -12.18 0.66
CA ARG A 63 8.11 -13.39 -0.17
C ARG A 63 6.76 -14.06 -0.41
N GLN A 64 5.97 -14.24 0.65
CA GLN A 64 4.62 -14.78 0.50
C GLN A 64 3.77 -13.94 -0.45
N ALA A 65 3.87 -12.60 -0.38
CA ALA A 65 3.16 -11.71 -1.29
C ALA A 65 3.54 -11.94 -2.76
N VAL A 66 4.84 -12.06 -3.04
CA VAL A 66 5.38 -12.33 -4.39
C VAL A 66 4.91 -13.69 -4.89
N GLU A 67 4.97 -14.74 -4.06
CA GLU A 67 4.52 -16.08 -4.44
C GLU A 67 3.02 -16.14 -4.72
N PHE A 68 2.19 -15.48 -3.91
CA PHE A 68 0.77 -15.34 -4.21
C PHE A 68 0.54 -14.58 -5.52
N ARG A 69 1.29 -13.51 -5.78
CA ARG A 69 1.17 -12.76 -7.05
C ARG A 69 1.53 -13.63 -8.26
N ARG A 70 2.58 -14.45 -8.15
CA ARG A 70 3.00 -15.41 -9.19
C ARG A 70 1.93 -16.47 -9.41
N SER A 71 1.42 -17.06 -8.33
CA SER A 71 0.32 -18.04 -8.38
C SER A 71 -0.96 -17.46 -8.99
N ALA A 72 -1.24 -16.18 -8.78
CA ALA A 72 -2.41 -15.53 -9.39
C ALA A 72 -2.31 -15.45 -10.93
N ALA A 73 -1.10 -15.45 -11.51
CA ALA A 73 -0.92 -15.37 -12.96
C ALA A 73 -1.39 -16.63 -13.70
N SER A 74 -1.42 -17.78 -13.02
CA SER A 74 -1.98 -19.03 -13.55
C SER A 74 -3.42 -19.30 -13.08
N GLY A 75 -4.01 -18.39 -12.29
CA GLY A 75 -5.38 -18.49 -11.82
C GLY A 75 -6.42 -18.14 -12.88
N THR A 76 -7.65 -18.59 -12.68
CA THR A 76 -8.78 -18.16 -13.51
C THR A 76 -9.29 -16.81 -13.02
N LEU A 77 -10.17 -16.16 -13.80
CA LEU A 77 -10.85 -14.93 -13.37
C LEU A 77 -11.59 -15.08 -12.02
N VAL A 78 -12.01 -16.30 -11.67
CA VAL A 78 -12.73 -16.59 -10.42
C VAL A 78 -11.76 -16.79 -9.25
N THR A 79 -10.61 -17.41 -9.47
CA THR A 79 -9.68 -17.79 -8.38
C THR A 79 -8.55 -16.78 -8.17
N ALA A 80 -8.10 -16.11 -9.24
CA ALA A 80 -7.04 -15.11 -9.17
C ALA A 80 -7.32 -13.97 -8.17
N PRO A 81 -8.54 -13.42 -8.04
CA PRO A 81 -8.82 -12.34 -7.10
C PRO A 81 -8.50 -12.69 -5.65
N LEU A 82 -8.79 -13.92 -5.21
CA LEU A 82 -8.50 -14.36 -3.86
C LEU A 82 -6.98 -14.45 -3.61
N THR A 83 -6.25 -14.98 -4.59
CA THR A 83 -4.79 -15.06 -4.52
C THR A 83 -4.15 -13.68 -4.50
N LEU A 84 -4.64 -12.75 -5.34
CA LEU A 84 -4.19 -11.36 -5.34
C LEU A 84 -4.50 -10.68 -4.00
N TYR A 85 -5.68 -10.92 -3.43
CA TYR A 85 -6.03 -10.41 -2.10
C TYR A 85 -5.00 -10.84 -1.04
N TYR A 86 -4.63 -12.13 -1.00
CA TYR A 86 -3.61 -12.61 -0.06
C TYR A 86 -2.21 -12.11 -0.40
N SER A 87 -1.92 -11.84 -1.68
CA SER A 87 -0.69 -11.15 -2.09
C SER A 87 -0.61 -9.76 -1.43
N PHE A 88 -1.64 -8.93 -1.61
CA PHE A 88 -1.68 -7.59 -1.02
C PHE A 88 -1.72 -7.60 0.51
N LEU A 89 -2.47 -8.52 1.12
CA LEU A 89 -2.53 -8.63 2.58
C LEU A 89 -1.16 -8.95 3.18
N ASN A 90 -0.40 -9.87 2.57
CA ASN A 90 0.96 -10.17 3.04
C ASN A 90 1.92 -9.02 2.76
N LEU A 91 1.79 -8.34 1.62
CA LEU A 91 2.60 -7.16 1.33
C LEU A 91 2.38 -6.06 2.38
N LEU A 92 1.12 -5.79 2.72
CA LEU A 92 0.75 -4.84 3.78
C LEU A 92 1.37 -5.22 5.12
N ARG A 93 1.32 -6.49 5.51
CA ARG A 93 1.97 -6.97 6.75
C ARG A 93 3.49 -6.81 6.73
N GLY A 94 4.11 -7.02 5.57
CA GLY A 94 5.54 -6.77 5.39
C GLY A 94 5.87 -5.28 5.54
N PHE A 95 5.09 -4.42 4.90
CA PHE A 95 5.20 -2.97 5.03
C PHE A 95 5.00 -2.51 6.48
N MET A 96 4.00 -3.03 7.17
CA MET A 96 3.71 -2.73 8.57
C MET A 96 4.91 -3.03 9.49
N ALA A 97 5.61 -4.13 9.24
CA ALA A 97 6.78 -4.48 10.03
C ALA A 97 8.00 -3.59 9.73
N LEU A 98 8.10 -3.02 8.52
CA LEU A 98 9.24 -2.17 8.13
C LEU A 98 9.05 -0.68 8.43
N VAL A 99 7.81 -0.17 8.36
CA VAL A 99 7.56 1.28 8.40
C VAL A 99 6.95 1.70 9.75
N PRO A 100 5.71 1.33 10.13
CA PRO A 100 5.20 1.61 11.46
C PRO A 100 5.83 0.72 12.55
N GLU A 101 6.58 -0.31 12.15
CA GLU A 101 7.31 -1.27 12.98
C GLU A 101 6.42 -2.11 13.89
N ILE A 102 5.31 -2.58 13.33
CA ILE A 102 4.36 -3.44 14.02
C ILE A 102 4.18 -4.77 13.27
N ARG A 103 4.08 -5.86 14.03
CA ARG A 103 3.68 -7.16 13.49
C ARG A 103 2.18 -7.32 13.64
N SER A 104 1.52 -7.64 12.54
CA SER A 104 0.07 -7.78 12.56
C SER A 104 -0.38 -9.04 13.30
N THR A 105 -1.50 -8.93 14.03
CA THR A 105 -2.18 -10.09 14.63
C THR A 105 -2.82 -11.00 13.57
N PRO A 106 -3.17 -12.25 13.92
CA PRO A 106 -3.90 -13.13 13.02
C PRO A 106 -5.23 -12.53 12.54
N GLY A 107 -5.55 -12.76 11.27
CA GLY A 107 -6.78 -12.26 10.63
C GLY A 107 -6.58 -10.94 9.88
N HIS A 108 -7.45 -10.67 8.91
CA HIS A 108 -7.42 -9.42 8.15
C HIS A 108 -8.23 -8.31 8.82
N GLY A 109 -9.33 -8.65 9.51
CA GLY A 109 -10.14 -7.69 10.25
C GLY A 109 -11.12 -6.91 9.37
N LEU A 110 -11.62 -7.51 8.29
CA LEU A 110 -12.71 -6.97 7.47
C LEU A 110 -13.93 -7.88 7.56
N ALA A 111 -15.11 -7.29 7.57
CA ALA A 111 -16.38 -7.99 7.43
C ALA A 111 -17.15 -7.41 6.24
N LEU A 112 -17.76 -8.27 5.44
CA LEU A 112 -18.64 -7.85 4.36
C LEU A 112 -19.89 -7.18 4.93
N VAL A 113 -20.28 -6.07 4.32
CA VAL A 113 -21.58 -5.43 4.50
C VAL A 113 -22.25 -5.46 3.14
N GLU A 114 -23.24 -6.33 3.02
CA GLU A 114 -24.03 -6.48 1.80
C GLU A 114 -24.87 -5.22 1.55
N ALA A 115 -25.05 -4.90 0.27
CA ALA A 115 -25.89 -3.79 -0.19
C ALA A 115 -26.70 -4.24 -1.42
N PRO A 116 -27.76 -3.49 -1.79
CA PRO A 116 -28.59 -3.84 -2.94
C PRO A 116 -27.86 -3.85 -4.28
N ASP A 117 -26.75 -3.12 -4.38
CA ASP A 117 -25.90 -3.05 -5.57
C ASP A 117 -24.42 -3.29 -5.24
N LEU A 118 -23.67 -3.67 -6.26
CA LEU A 118 -22.26 -4.06 -6.14
C LEU A 118 -21.38 -2.88 -5.67
N LEU A 119 -21.66 -1.65 -6.11
CA LEU A 119 -20.82 -0.49 -5.79
C LEU A 119 -21.03 -0.03 -4.34
N SER A 120 -22.25 -0.18 -3.82
CA SER A 120 -22.60 0.10 -2.43
C SER A 120 -22.16 -1.01 -1.47
N THR A 121 -21.75 -2.18 -1.97
CA THR A 121 -21.21 -3.26 -1.13
C THR A 121 -19.95 -2.74 -0.42
N ALA A 122 -19.87 -2.98 0.89
CA ALA A 122 -18.84 -2.37 1.72
C ALA A 122 -18.06 -3.39 2.55
N ALA A 123 -16.86 -2.99 2.95
CA ALA A 123 -16.08 -3.65 3.97
C ALA A 123 -16.12 -2.83 5.27
N ARG A 124 -16.48 -3.47 6.37
CA ARG A 124 -16.40 -2.88 7.72
C ARG A 124 -15.19 -3.43 8.46
N LEU A 125 -14.41 -2.55 9.07
CA LEU A 125 -13.31 -2.94 9.94
C LEU A 125 -13.85 -3.59 11.23
N GLN A 126 -13.30 -4.76 11.56
CA GLN A 126 -13.59 -5.45 12.80
C GLN A 126 -12.78 -4.85 13.96
N ARG A 127 -13.07 -5.30 15.19
CA ARG A 127 -12.34 -4.87 16.40
C ARG A 127 -10.86 -5.27 16.40
N ALA A 128 -10.43 -6.22 15.56
CA ALA A 128 -9.04 -6.61 15.46
C ALA A 128 -8.71 -7.03 14.03
N GLY A 129 -7.42 -7.06 13.70
CA GLY A 129 -6.89 -7.54 12.42
C GLY A 129 -6.05 -6.51 11.68
N THR A 130 -5.33 -7.00 10.68
CA THR A 130 -4.30 -6.28 9.93
C THR A 130 -4.72 -4.87 9.47
N PHE A 131 -5.90 -4.72 8.86
CA PHE A 131 -6.29 -3.42 8.30
C PHE A 131 -6.56 -2.37 9.40
N ARG A 132 -7.14 -2.77 10.54
CA ARG A 132 -7.37 -1.87 11.67
C ARG A 132 -6.05 -1.44 12.31
N GLU A 133 -5.14 -2.39 12.50
CA GLU A 133 -3.80 -2.13 13.05
C GLU A 133 -3.01 -1.18 12.17
N TYR A 134 -3.03 -1.41 10.86
CA TYR A 134 -2.38 -0.52 9.89
C TYR A 134 -2.92 0.91 9.99
N LEU A 135 -4.24 1.07 9.87
CA LEU A 135 -4.89 2.39 9.93
C LEU A 135 -4.62 3.10 11.25
N THR A 136 -4.60 2.36 12.36
CA THR A 136 -4.25 2.93 13.67
C THR A 136 -2.79 3.41 13.69
N ALA A 137 -1.87 2.61 13.13
CA ALA A 137 -0.44 2.91 13.14
C ALA A 137 -0.06 4.11 12.26
N VAL A 138 -0.81 4.37 11.19
CA VAL A 138 -0.61 5.54 10.31
C VAL A 138 -1.49 6.73 10.68
N GLY A 139 -2.16 6.71 11.84
CA GLY A 139 -2.99 7.83 12.33
C GLY A 139 -4.36 7.97 11.67
N ALA A 140 -4.77 7.04 10.80
CA ALA A 140 -6.02 7.02 10.03
C ALA A 140 -7.28 6.68 10.83
N THR A 141 -7.37 7.13 12.09
CA THR A 141 -8.39 6.65 13.03
C THR A 141 -9.82 6.99 12.63
N SER A 142 -10.03 8.07 11.88
CA SER A 142 -11.33 8.48 11.32
C SER A 142 -11.94 7.43 10.38
N THR A 143 -11.10 6.64 9.71
CA THR A 143 -11.53 5.57 8.79
C THR A 143 -12.00 4.32 9.54
N LEU A 144 -11.64 4.16 10.82
CA LEU A 144 -11.95 2.95 11.60
C LEU A 144 -13.45 2.75 11.87
N GLN A 145 -14.23 3.83 11.83
CA GLN A 145 -15.66 3.80 12.19
C GLN A 145 -16.59 3.70 10.97
N LYS A 146 -16.06 3.91 9.76
CA LYS A 146 -16.87 3.99 8.54
C LYS A 146 -16.74 2.71 7.73
N PRO A 147 -17.85 2.14 7.22
CA PRO A 147 -17.78 1.16 6.14
C PRO A 147 -17.10 1.79 4.93
N ILE A 148 -16.26 1.02 4.24
CA ILE A 148 -15.57 1.44 3.02
C ILE A 148 -16.25 0.72 1.86
N THR A 149 -16.97 1.45 1.02
CA THR A 149 -17.69 0.87 -0.13
C THR A 149 -16.74 0.50 -1.26
N LEU A 150 -17.18 -0.36 -2.18
CA LEU A 150 -16.43 -0.62 -3.42
C LEU A 150 -16.31 0.67 -4.24
N SER A 151 -17.37 1.49 -4.27
CA SER A 151 -17.32 2.81 -4.90
C SER A 151 -16.22 3.69 -4.33
N ASP A 152 -16.08 3.73 -2.99
CA ASP A 152 -14.98 4.46 -2.33
C ASP A 152 -13.63 3.93 -2.81
N CYS A 153 -13.44 2.61 -2.80
CA CYS A 153 -12.20 1.96 -3.25
C CYS A 153 -11.85 2.32 -4.70
N LEU A 154 -12.83 2.26 -5.61
CA LEU A 154 -12.61 2.54 -7.03
C LEU A 154 -12.36 4.03 -7.29
N SER A 155 -12.91 4.92 -6.46
CA SER A 155 -12.66 6.37 -6.56
C SER A 155 -11.17 6.74 -6.33
N TYR A 156 -10.42 5.85 -5.67
CA TYR A 156 -8.97 6.02 -5.48
C TYR A 156 -8.14 5.63 -6.71
N ILE A 157 -8.73 5.04 -7.75
CA ILE A 157 -8.03 4.69 -8.99
C ILE A 157 -8.23 5.85 -9.98
N PRO A 158 -7.22 6.70 -10.20
CA PRO A 158 -7.38 7.92 -11.01
C PRO A 158 -7.94 7.65 -12.42
N GLU A 159 -7.57 6.51 -13.01
CA GLU A 159 -7.95 6.09 -14.34
C GLU A 159 -9.43 5.71 -14.47
N LEU A 160 -10.08 5.32 -13.37
CA LEU A 160 -11.50 4.94 -13.37
C LEU A 160 -12.44 6.14 -13.19
N LEU A 161 -11.89 7.33 -12.97
CA LEU A 161 -12.67 8.54 -12.78
C LEU A 161 -13.02 9.15 -14.14
N SER A 162 -14.26 8.97 -14.54
CA SER A 162 -14.86 9.73 -15.65
C SER A 162 -15.01 11.21 -15.23
N GLY A 163 -13.97 12.04 -15.42
CA GLY A 163 -14.06 13.48 -15.13
C GLY A 163 -12.79 14.18 -14.63
N GLY A 164 -11.67 13.47 -14.46
CA GLY A 164 -10.47 14.04 -13.86
C GLY A 164 -10.49 14.02 -12.32
N PRO A 165 -9.38 14.41 -11.66
CA PRO A 165 -9.28 14.34 -10.20
C PRO A 165 -10.30 15.29 -9.56
N THR A 166 -11.28 14.73 -8.84
CA THR A 166 -12.19 15.52 -8.01
C THR A 166 -11.42 15.99 -6.77
N THR A 167 -11.51 17.30 -6.47
CA THR A 167 -10.86 18.00 -5.36
C THR A 167 -11.42 17.68 -3.97
N GLU A 168 -12.29 16.68 -3.86
CA GLU A 168 -12.80 16.24 -2.57
C GLU A 168 -11.69 15.52 -1.80
N SER A 169 -11.63 15.72 -0.47
CA SER A 169 -10.60 15.17 0.40
C SER A 169 -10.55 13.64 0.29
N ARG A 170 -9.65 13.13 -0.54
CA ARG A 170 -9.42 11.69 -0.64
C ARG A 170 -8.45 11.29 0.45
N ASN A 171 -8.73 10.21 1.16
CA ASN A 171 -7.77 9.58 2.08
C ASN A 171 -6.68 8.83 1.27
N VAL A 172 -6.01 9.54 0.35
CA VAL A 172 -4.84 9.05 -0.36
C VAL A 172 -3.66 9.31 0.54
N TYR A 173 -3.08 8.26 1.12
CA TYR A 173 -1.83 8.39 1.84
C TYR A 173 -0.71 8.63 0.83
N PRO A 174 -0.04 9.79 0.85
CA PRO A 174 1.08 10.00 -0.03
C PRO A 174 2.21 9.10 0.46
N ALA A 175 2.71 8.20 -0.39
CA ALA A 175 3.94 7.47 -0.12
C ALA A 175 5.08 8.16 -0.86
N ARG A 176 6.09 8.64 -0.13
CA ARG A 176 7.30 9.19 -0.76
C ARG A 176 8.27 8.04 -1.00
N ILE A 177 8.57 7.80 -2.28
CA ILE A 177 9.60 6.84 -2.71
C ILE A 177 10.83 7.65 -3.10
N GLU A 178 11.86 7.62 -2.26
CA GLU A 178 13.16 8.21 -2.60
C GLU A 178 14.11 7.13 -3.05
N ALA A 179 14.84 7.34 -4.15
CA ALA A 179 16.10 6.64 -4.38
C ALA A 179 17.26 7.60 -4.22
N LYS A 180 18.18 7.25 -3.32
CA LYS A 180 19.45 7.96 -3.14
C LYS A 180 20.52 7.24 -3.96
N SER A 181 21.32 8.02 -4.68
CA SER A 181 22.39 7.55 -5.56
C SER A 181 23.74 8.00 -4.98
N ASN A 182 24.32 7.17 -4.10
CA ASN A 182 25.73 7.25 -3.71
C ASN A 182 26.38 5.86 -3.92
N GLY A 183 26.35 5.36 -5.15
CA GLY A 183 26.92 4.05 -5.52
C GLY A 183 26.00 2.85 -5.32
N ASP A 184 25.15 2.86 -4.30
CA ASP A 184 24.05 1.89 -4.12
C ASP A 184 22.71 2.60 -4.31
N THR A 185 21.86 2.10 -5.22
CA THR A 185 20.46 2.55 -5.31
C THR A 185 19.68 1.97 -4.13
N ARG A 186 19.36 2.80 -3.14
CA ARG A 186 18.54 2.41 -1.98
C ARG A 186 17.18 3.07 -2.04
N VAL A 187 16.12 2.27 -1.94
CA VAL A 187 14.72 2.75 -1.95
C VAL A 187 14.26 2.96 -0.52
N HIS A 188 13.94 4.20 -0.17
CA HIS A 188 13.34 4.55 1.11
C HIS A 188 11.84 4.79 0.92
N LEU A 189 11.04 4.14 1.77
CA LEU A 189 9.61 4.40 1.92
C LEU A 189 9.42 5.22 3.19
N SER A 190 8.89 6.43 3.06
CA SER A 190 8.52 7.27 4.19
C SER A 190 7.09 7.79 4.06
N VAL A 191 6.42 7.94 5.20
CA VAL A 191 5.20 8.72 5.31
C VAL A 191 5.62 10.20 5.35
N PRO A 192 5.06 11.10 4.54
CA PRO A 192 5.35 12.52 4.64
C PRO A 192 4.93 13.04 6.03
N GLU A 193 5.82 13.81 6.66
CA GLU A 193 5.62 14.37 8.00
C GLU A 193 4.58 15.51 8.02
N ASP A 194 4.23 16.04 6.85
CA ASP A 194 3.33 17.18 6.68
C ASP A 194 1.97 16.74 6.13
N GLU A 195 1.10 16.20 6.99
CA GLU A 195 -0.38 16.18 6.82
C GLU A 195 -1.05 15.53 8.06
N VAL A 196 -0.62 15.93 9.26
CA VAL A 196 -1.41 15.76 10.49
C VAL A 196 -2.01 17.12 10.84
N GLU A 197 -3.13 17.45 10.21
CA GLU A 197 -4.14 18.34 10.78
C GLU A 197 -5.36 17.52 11.18
#